data_AF-A0A8B6ZSL1-F1
#
_entry.id   AF-A0A8B6ZSL1-F1
#
_cell.length_a   1.000
_cell.length_b   1.000
_cell.length_c   1.000
_cell.angle_alpha   90.00
_cell.angle_beta   90.00
_cell.angle_gamma   90.00
#
_symmetry.space_group_name_H-M   'P 1'
#
loop_
_entity.id
_entity.type
_entity.pdbx_description
1 polymer ?
#
loop_
_entity_poly.entity_id
_entity_poly.type
_entity_poly.pdbx_seq_one_letter_code
_entity_poly.pdbx_strand_id
1 'polypeptide(L)'
;MKSALLLLVLLAMAAGPAQALQCHVCINSSNCKKAQTCPANSRFCRTVTTLEPLSGNLVNKDCAESCTPSSTHQGQVSSGSATTQCCQGDLCNESLAGASTLARATLGLVLALGLLALIL
;
A
#
# COMPACT_ATOMS: atom_id res chain seq x y z
N MET A 1 34.92 16.12 -14.82
CA MET A 1 34.33 14.96 -15.56
C MET A 1 33.92 13.82 -14.63
N LYS A 2 34.79 13.39 -13.70
CA LYS A 2 34.57 12.23 -12.81
C LYS A 2 33.46 12.42 -11.76
N SER A 3 33.33 13.63 -11.23
CA SER A 3 32.30 14.03 -10.26
C SER A 3 30.89 14.10 -10.88
N ALA A 4 30.76 14.50 -12.14
CA ALA A 4 29.48 14.50 -12.85
C ALA A 4 28.95 13.07 -13.11
N LEU A 5 29.85 12.13 -13.41
CA LEU A 5 29.51 10.72 -13.59
C LEU A 5 29.02 10.08 -12.28
N LEU A 6 29.68 10.41 -11.15
CA LEU A 6 29.30 9.95 -9.82
C LEU A 6 27.91 10.45 -9.41
N LEU A 7 27.59 11.72 -9.69
CA LEU A 7 26.25 12.29 -9.47
C LEU A 7 25.17 11.56 -10.28
N LEU A 8 25.42 11.28 -11.57
CA LEU A 8 24.49 10.56 -12.43
C LEU A 8 24.21 9.14 -11.93
N VAL A 9 25.23 8.43 -11.47
CA VAL A 9 25.06 7.09 -10.88
C VAL A 9 24.25 7.16 -9.59
N LEU A 10 24.48 8.15 -8.72
CA LEU A 10 23.71 8.34 -7.48
C LEU A 10 22.22 8.61 -7.75
N LEU A 11 21.91 9.45 -8.75
CA LEU A 11 20.54 9.75 -9.18
C LEU A 11 19.82 8.50 -9.71
N ALA A 12 20.52 7.64 -10.46
CA ALA A 12 19.96 6.40 -10.97
C ALA A 12 19.67 5.37 -9.86
N MET A 13 20.48 5.32 -8.80
CA MET A 13 20.26 4.42 -7.66
C MET A 13 19.14 4.92 -6.73
N ALA A 14 18.93 6.24 -6.65
CA ALA A 14 17.82 6.83 -5.92
C ALA A 14 16.47 6.60 -6.64
N ALA A 15 16.49 6.50 -7.97
CA ALA A 15 15.37 6.06 -8.78
C ALA A 15 15.24 4.53 -8.70
N GLY A 16 14.70 4.04 -7.58
CA GLY A 16 14.29 2.63 -7.47
C GLY A 16 13.40 2.22 -8.65
N PRO A 17 13.33 0.92 -8.98
CA PRO A 17 12.55 0.46 -10.13
C PRO A 17 11.11 0.95 -9.99
N ALA A 18 10.57 1.55 -11.06
CA ALA A 18 9.17 1.92 -11.16
C ALA A 18 8.32 0.66 -11.33
N GLN A 19 8.31 -0.21 -10.31
CA GLN A 19 7.44 -1.37 -10.29
C GLN A 19 6.02 -0.92 -9.98
N ALA A 20 5.08 -1.44 -10.76
CA ALA A 20 3.67 -1.24 -10.49
C ALA A 20 3.32 -1.96 -9.18
N LEU A 21 2.59 -1.26 -8.30
CA LEU A 21 2.15 -1.76 -7.00
C LEU A 21 1.47 -3.14 -7.17
N GLN A 22 1.80 -4.10 -6.32
CA GLN A 22 1.07 -5.36 -6.24
C GLN A 22 0.08 -5.31 -5.08
N CYS A 23 -1.15 -5.79 -5.28
CA CYS A 23 -2.16 -5.89 -4.23
C CYS A 23 -2.88 -7.23 -4.31
N HIS A 24 -3.56 -7.63 -3.23
CA HIS A 24 -4.58 -8.66 -3.34
C HIS A 24 -5.87 -8.07 -3.93
N VAL A 25 -6.42 -8.68 -4.97
CA VAL A 25 -7.65 -8.23 -5.65
C VAL A 25 -8.65 -9.38 -5.75
N CYS A 26 -9.76 -9.28 -5.03
CA CYS A 26 -10.77 -10.34 -4.90
C CYS A 26 -12.04 -9.87 -4.17
N ILE A 27 -13.13 -10.63 -4.37
CA ILE A 27 -14.39 -10.49 -3.64
C ILE A 27 -14.69 -11.84 -2.99
N ASN A 28 -14.93 -11.86 -1.68
CA ASN A 28 -15.26 -13.09 -0.94
C ASN A 28 -16.02 -12.78 0.35
N SER A 29 -16.62 -13.79 1.00
CA SER A 29 -17.28 -13.61 2.30
C SER A 29 -16.31 -13.47 3.49
N SER A 30 -15.02 -13.77 3.27
CA SER A 30 -13.95 -13.71 4.26
C SER A 30 -12.66 -13.16 3.64
N ASN A 31 -11.59 -13.04 4.43
CA ASN A 31 -10.30 -12.60 3.91
C ASN A 31 -9.87 -13.48 2.72
N CYS A 32 -9.59 -12.83 1.59
CA CYS A 32 -9.13 -13.47 0.37
C CYS A 32 -7.74 -12.95 -0.02
N LYS A 33 -6.93 -13.83 -0.63
CA LYS A 33 -5.57 -13.53 -1.06
C LYS A 33 -5.38 -13.92 -2.52
N LYS A 34 -5.43 -12.93 -3.41
CA LYS A 34 -5.17 -13.11 -4.85
C LYS A 34 -4.29 -11.99 -5.35
N ALA A 35 -2.97 -12.20 -5.29
CA ALA A 35 -1.98 -11.20 -5.69
C ALA A 35 -2.13 -10.87 -7.18
N GLN A 36 -2.14 -9.58 -7.50
CA GLN A 36 -2.22 -9.04 -8.87
C GLN A 36 -1.42 -7.76 -8.97
N THR A 37 -0.86 -7.51 -10.14
CA THR A 37 -0.20 -6.24 -10.48
C THR A 37 -1.27 -5.18 -10.76
N CYS A 38 -1.20 -4.05 -10.07
CA CYS A 38 -2.13 -2.95 -10.23
C CYS A 38 -1.82 -2.09 -11.47
N PRO A 39 -2.80 -1.31 -11.97
CA PRO A 39 -2.55 -0.24 -12.93
C PRO A 39 -1.45 0.74 -12.44
N ALA A 40 -0.69 1.31 -13.37
CA ALA A 40 0.48 2.14 -13.05
C ALA A 40 0.16 3.40 -12.21
N ASN A 41 -1.07 3.88 -12.27
CA ASN A 41 -1.56 5.03 -11.49
C ASN A 41 -2.10 4.66 -10.10
N SER A 42 -2.25 3.36 -9.80
CA SER A 42 -2.68 2.92 -8.47
C SER A 42 -1.60 3.20 -7.43
N ARG A 43 -2.01 3.79 -6.31
CA ARG A 43 -1.12 4.17 -5.20
C ARG A 43 -1.44 3.43 -3.91
N PHE A 44 -2.61 2.81 -3.82
CA PHE A 44 -3.11 2.18 -2.61
C PHE A 44 -3.67 0.79 -2.91
N CYS A 45 -3.47 -0.14 -1.99
CA CYS A 45 -4.32 -1.31 -1.87
C CYS A 45 -5.48 -0.96 -0.95
N ARG A 46 -6.71 -1.24 -1.38
CA ARG A 46 -7.93 -0.96 -0.63
C ARG A 46 -8.62 -2.27 -0.24
N THR A 47 -9.17 -2.30 0.97
CA THR A 47 -10.01 -3.38 1.48
C THR A 47 -11.30 -2.76 2.02
N VAL A 48 -12.44 -3.14 1.48
CA VAL A 48 -13.76 -2.77 1.98
C VAL A 48 -14.40 -4.00 2.59
N THR A 49 -14.79 -3.92 3.86
CA THR A 49 -15.52 -4.97 4.57
C THR A 49 -16.91 -4.46 4.90
N THR A 50 -17.93 -5.12 4.36
CA THR A 50 -19.34 -4.83 4.62
C THR A 50 -19.91 -5.93 5.51
N LEU A 51 -20.59 -5.56 6.58
CA LEU A 51 -21.22 -6.47 7.53
C LEU A 51 -22.74 -6.39 7.31
N GLU A 52 -23.28 -7.42 6.67
CA GLU A 52 -24.72 -7.55 6.45
C GLU A 52 -25.29 -8.58 7.44
N PRO A 53 -26.23 -8.22 8.34
CA PRO A 53 -26.73 -9.13 9.38
C PRO A 53 -27.39 -10.42 8.84
N LEU A 54 -27.96 -10.36 7.63
CA LEU A 54 -28.75 -11.45 7.04
C LEU A 54 -28.03 -12.17 5.90
N SER A 55 -27.13 -11.48 5.18
CA SER A 55 -26.46 -12.02 3.99
C SER A 55 -25.00 -12.43 4.25
N GLY A 56 -24.49 -12.18 5.45
CA GLY A 56 -23.11 -12.44 5.81
C GLY A 56 -22.18 -11.31 5.39
N ASN A 57 -20.92 -11.44 5.79
CA ASN A 57 -19.91 -10.42 5.52
C ASN A 57 -19.48 -10.46 4.06
N LEU A 58 -19.07 -9.31 3.54
CA LEU A 58 -18.46 -9.17 2.21
C LEU A 58 -17.13 -8.43 2.32
N VAL A 59 -16.06 -9.06 1.84
CA VAL A 59 -14.74 -8.49 1.70
C VAL A 59 -14.48 -8.23 0.23
N ASN A 60 -14.24 -6.98 -0.13
CA ASN A 60 -13.77 -6.56 -1.44
C ASN A 60 -12.37 -5.97 -1.32
N LYS A 61 -11.42 -6.50 -2.08
CA LYS A 61 -10.05 -5.98 -2.15
C LYS A 61 -9.75 -5.54 -3.57
N ASP A 62 -9.17 -4.36 -3.73
CA ASP A 62 -8.86 -3.77 -5.03
C ASP A 62 -7.66 -2.80 -4.99
N CYS A 63 -7.23 -2.39 -6.18
CA CYS A 63 -6.23 -1.34 -6.38
C CYS A 63 -6.94 0.01 -6.51
N ALA A 64 -6.41 1.06 -5.89
CA ALA A 64 -7.00 2.40 -5.96
C ALA A 64 -5.94 3.49 -6.20
N GLU A 65 -6.29 4.48 -7.01
CA GLU A 65 -5.49 5.70 -7.21
C GLU A 65 -5.50 6.58 -5.95
N SER A 66 -6.67 6.71 -5.32
CA SER A 66 -6.90 7.43 -4.07
C SER A 66 -7.72 6.57 -3.12
N CYS A 67 -7.44 6.64 -1.82
CA CYS A 67 -8.16 5.85 -0.83
C CYS A 67 -8.26 6.62 0.50
N THR A 68 -9.47 6.71 1.04
CA THR A 68 -9.73 7.34 2.34
C THR A 68 -10.24 6.28 3.32
N PRO A 69 -9.51 5.99 4.41
CA PRO A 69 -9.98 5.07 5.43
C PRO A 69 -11.29 5.57 6.05
N SER A 70 -12.23 4.66 6.30
CA SER A 70 -13.51 5.00 6.94
C SER A 70 -14.06 3.81 7.70
N SER A 71 -14.81 4.08 8.76
CA SER A 71 -15.58 3.07 9.50
C SER A 71 -16.97 3.63 9.73
N THR A 72 -17.96 3.09 9.04
CA THR A 72 -19.36 3.49 9.19
C THR A 72 -20.06 2.48 10.07
N HIS A 73 -20.32 2.86 11.32
CA HIS A 73 -21.20 2.14 12.22
C HIS A 73 -22.59 2.78 12.14
N GLN A 74 -23.49 2.26 11.31
CA GLN A 74 -24.87 2.74 11.33
C GLN A 74 -25.61 2.22 12.57
N GLY A 75 -26.37 3.10 13.21
CA GLY A 75 -27.12 2.83 14.44
C GLY A 75 -28.17 1.73 14.27
N GLN A 76 -28.03 0.73 15.13
CA GLN A 76 -28.98 -0.28 15.64
C GLN A 76 -29.98 -1.03 14.75
N VAL A 77 -30.45 -0.63 13.55
CA VAL A 77 -31.57 -1.42 12.95
C VAL A 77 -31.76 -1.48 11.42
N SER A 78 -30.98 -0.87 10.50
CA SER A 78 -31.44 -0.94 9.08
C SER A 78 -30.44 -1.01 7.91
N SER A 79 -29.13 -0.88 8.07
CA SER A 79 -28.25 -1.06 6.90
C SER A 79 -26.82 -1.36 7.32
N GLY A 80 -26.15 -2.24 6.57
CA GLY A 80 -24.89 -2.86 6.94
C GLY A 80 -23.78 -1.89 7.35
N SER A 81 -22.93 -2.33 8.28
CA SER A 81 -21.74 -1.59 8.72
C SER A 81 -20.63 -1.80 7.70
N ALA A 82 -20.02 -0.74 7.19
CA ALA A 82 -18.93 -0.84 6.21
C ALA A 82 -17.65 -0.18 6.72
N THR A 83 -16.52 -0.86 6.54
CA THR A 83 -15.19 -0.38 6.90
C THR A 83 -14.27 -0.42 5.69
N THR A 84 -13.65 0.72 5.38
CA THR A 84 -12.64 0.85 4.33
C THR A 84 -11.26 1.00 4.96
N GLN A 85 -10.33 0.14 4.56
CA GLN A 85 -8.91 0.20 4.93
C GLN A 85 -8.08 0.48 3.68
N CYS A 86 -7.07 1.32 3.84
CA CYS A 86 -6.14 1.72 2.78
C CYS A 86 -4.72 1.50 3.26
N CYS A 87 -3.85 0.98 2.40
CA CYS A 87 -2.42 0.88 2.68
C CYS A 87 -1.60 1.10 1.41
N GLN A 88 -0.33 1.45 1.57
CA GLN A 88 0.63 1.65 0.48
C GLN A 88 1.75 0.62 0.62
N GLY A 89 2.15 0.00 -0.49
CA GLY A 89 3.20 -1.01 -0.53
C GLY A 89 2.67 -2.36 -0.99
N ASP A 90 3.58 -3.17 -1.53
CA ASP A 90 3.21 -4.42 -2.18
C ASP A 90 2.54 -5.39 -1.20
N LEU A 91 1.39 -5.91 -1.62
CA LEU A 91 0.58 -6.89 -0.94
C LEU A 91 0.18 -6.48 0.49
N CYS A 92 0.22 -5.19 0.82
CA CYS A 92 -0.04 -4.70 2.17
C CYS A 92 -1.46 -5.01 2.68
N ASN A 93 -2.40 -5.30 1.78
CA ASN A 93 -3.77 -5.70 2.10
C ASN A 93 -3.93 -7.22 2.28
N GLU A 94 -2.88 -7.94 2.68
CA GLU A 94 -2.94 -9.38 2.94
C GLU A 94 -3.97 -9.73 4.03
N SER A 95 -3.91 -9.04 5.17
CA SER A 95 -4.80 -9.24 6.31
C SER A 95 -5.97 -8.24 6.30
N LEU A 96 -6.97 -8.49 7.16
CA LEU A 96 -8.10 -7.57 7.40
C LEU A 96 -7.80 -6.57 8.53
N ALA A 97 -6.62 -6.65 9.15
CA ALA A 97 -6.17 -5.75 10.21
C ALA A 97 -5.09 -4.85 9.60
N GLY A 98 -5.33 -3.55 9.55
CA GLY A 98 -4.51 -2.58 8.83
C GLY A 98 -3.01 -2.80 9.00
N ALA A 99 -2.31 -3.02 7.90
CA ALA A 99 -0.87 -3.13 7.89
C ALA A 99 -0.26 -1.76 8.20
N SER A 100 0.24 -1.59 9.43
CA SER A 100 1.10 -0.47 9.81
C SER A 100 2.44 -0.62 9.10
N THR A 101 2.58 -0.01 7.92
CA THR A 101 3.86 0.00 7.19
C THR A 101 4.80 1.01 7.84
N LEU A 102 5.58 0.57 8.83
CA LEU A 102 6.72 1.35 9.30
C LEU A 102 7.74 1.42 8.17
N ALA A 103 7.91 2.64 7.67
CA ALA A 103 8.66 2.99 6.47
C ALA A 103 10.10 2.47 6.52
N ARG A 104 10.52 1.89 5.40
CA ARG A 104 11.88 1.47 5.01
C ARG A 104 12.87 2.66 4.90
N ALA A 105 12.64 3.75 5.65
CA ALA A 105 13.33 5.03 5.54
C ALA A 105 14.67 5.07 6.31
N THR A 106 14.93 4.13 7.22
CA THR A 106 16.13 4.15 8.08
C THR A 106 17.41 3.75 7.35
N LEU A 107 17.33 2.93 6.31
CA LEU A 107 18.51 2.47 5.55
C LEU A 107 19.05 3.52 4.58
N GLY A 108 18.21 4.41 4.06
CA GLY A 108 18.64 5.44 3.10
C GLY A 108 19.52 6.54 3.74
N LEU A 109 19.24 6.90 4.99
CA LEU A 109 19.93 8.00 5.66
C LEU A 109 21.37 7.66 6.05
N VAL A 110 21.63 6.40 6.41
CA VAL A 110 22.97 5.91 6.82
C VAL A 110 23.93 5.85 5.63
N LEU A 111 23.46 5.42 4.45
CA LEU A 111 24.27 5.43 3.23
C LEU A 111 24.59 6.85 2.75
N ALA A 112 23.65 7.78 2.86
CA ALA A 112 23.86 9.17 2.44
C ALA A 112 24.94 9.88 3.27
N LEU A 113 24.94 9.69 4.60
CA LEU A 113 25.94 10.26 5.51
C LEU A 113 27.34 9.64 5.32
N GLY A 114 27.41 8.32 5.07
CA GLY A 114 28.68 7.62 4.82
C GLY A 114 29.35 8.03 3.51
N LEU A 115 28.57 8.27 2.44
CA LEU A 115 29.13 8.72 1.16
C LEU A 115 29.52 10.20 1.14
N LEU A 116 28.85 11.08 1.90
CA LEU A 116 29.26 12.49 2.01
C LEU A 116 30.70 12.62 2.55
N ALA A 117 31.09 11.74 3.45
CA ALA A 117 32.44 11.70 4.03
C ALA A 117 33.52 11.18 3.05
N LEU A 118 33.16 10.55 1.93
CA LEU A 118 34.11 10.14 0.88
C LEU A 118 34.27 11.21 -0.23
N ILE A 119 33.37 12.20 -0.28
CA ILE A 119 33.33 13.22 -1.33
C ILE A 119 33.97 14.54 -0.85
N LEU A 120 34.02 14.79 0.47
CA LEU A 120 34.73 15.89 1.11
C LEU A 120 36.19 15.50 1.41
#